data_AF-A0A914IN69-F1
#
_entry.id   AF-A0A914IN69-F1
#
_cell.length_a   1.000
_cell.length_b   1.000
_cell.length_c   1.000
_cell.angle_alpha   90.00
_cell.angle_beta   90.00
_cell.angle_gamma   90.00
#
_symmetry.space_group_name_H-M   'P 1'
#
loop_
_entity.id
_entity.type
_entity.pdbx_description
1 polymer ?
#
loop_
_entity_poly.entity_id
_entity_poly.type
_entity_poly.pdbx_seq_one_letter_code
_entity_poly.pdbx_strand_id
1 'polypeptide(L)'
;MGVEVFTYSLDASYSTFLIFVIYNASVLPCIYVFQMIFTIPSVAYAIIGIGLFFIGVVTSMVILLLENLVSSDDTLIVAHQICSIVFLIVPQYNLGVAISRLNFIYGVYITAEQYLKSIGRRDMLGQVPLPLVSRWDLMGQHFFALIVDGLIFLIILGIIEYKHVIFKFLRRREQRTTRKLLEKYHKDRKLLDEDVQREQTFVENINNYDDYGLVVKGLSK
;
A
#
# COMPACT_ATOMS: atom_id res chain seq x y z
N MET A 1 25.53 -20.09 -5.41
CA MET A 1 24.27 -20.86 -5.31
C MET A 1 23.03 -20.08 -5.70
N GLY A 2 22.94 -18.74 -5.52
CA GLY A 2 21.71 -17.99 -5.86
C GLY A 2 21.50 -17.64 -7.34
N VAL A 3 22.57 -17.39 -8.11
CA VAL A 3 22.45 -16.92 -9.51
C VAL A 3 22.00 -18.05 -10.46
N GLU A 4 22.43 -19.28 -10.20
CA GLU A 4 22.14 -20.46 -11.02
C GLU A 4 20.66 -20.86 -11.00
N VAL A 5 19.94 -20.50 -9.93
CA VAL A 5 18.48 -20.65 -9.79
C VAL A 5 17.73 -19.83 -10.86
N PHE A 6 18.28 -18.68 -11.26
CA PHE A 6 17.63 -17.78 -12.21
C PHE A 6 18.02 -18.06 -13.66
N THR A 7 19.15 -18.72 -13.90
CA THR A 7 19.68 -18.97 -15.25
C THR A 7 19.34 -20.35 -15.80
N TYR A 8 18.59 -21.17 -15.05
CA TYR A 8 18.30 -22.55 -15.46
C TYR A 8 17.46 -22.62 -16.76
N SER A 9 16.58 -21.65 -17.00
CA SER A 9 15.81 -21.54 -18.25
C SER A 9 15.43 -20.09 -18.54
N LEU A 10 15.32 -19.76 -19.82
CA LEU A 10 14.86 -18.44 -20.28
C LEU A 10 13.43 -18.17 -19.80
N ASP A 11 12.57 -19.18 -19.79
CA ASP A 11 11.17 -19.03 -19.39
C ASP A 11 11.02 -18.68 -17.90
N ALA A 12 11.85 -19.25 -17.03
CA ALA A 12 11.81 -18.94 -15.60
C ALA A 12 12.37 -17.58 -15.26
N SER A 13 13.44 -17.15 -15.94
CA SER A 13 13.97 -15.80 -15.77
C SER A 13 12.94 -14.76 -16.20
N TYR A 14 12.25 -14.98 -17.32
CA TYR A 14 11.16 -14.12 -17.77
C TYR A 14 10.00 -14.09 -16.78
N SER A 15 9.53 -15.26 -16.31
CA SER A 15 8.45 -15.35 -15.32
C SER A 15 8.81 -14.62 -14.02
N THR A 16 10.04 -14.83 -13.53
CA THR A 16 10.51 -14.16 -12.31
C THR A 16 10.57 -12.64 -12.50
N PHE A 17 11.10 -12.16 -13.62
CA PHE A 17 11.12 -10.74 -13.90
C PHE A 17 9.70 -10.15 -13.93
N LEU A 18 8.78 -10.85 -14.59
CA LEU A 18 7.38 -10.44 -14.68
C LEU A 18 6.72 -10.34 -13.30
N ILE A 19 7.00 -11.29 -12.40
CA ILE A 19 6.38 -11.25 -11.05
C ILE A 19 6.92 -10.10 -10.22
N PHE A 20 8.22 -9.79 -10.33
CA PHE A 20 8.78 -8.61 -9.70
C PHE A 20 8.13 -7.34 -10.22
N VAL A 21 7.94 -7.19 -11.54
CA VAL A 21 7.31 -5.99 -12.12
C VAL A 21 5.86 -5.84 -11.62
N ILE A 22 5.07 -6.91 -11.68
CA ILE A 22 3.67 -6.87 -11.23
C ILE A 22 3.57 -6.65 -9.72
N TYR A 23 4.43 -7.28 -8.94
CA TYR A 23 4.51 -7.07 -7.49
C TYR A 23 4.74 -5.58 -7.16
N ASN A 24 5.73 -4.95 -7.81
CA ASN A 24 6.00 -3.53 -7.61
C ASN A 24 4.82 -2.64 -8.04
N ALA A 25 4.16 -2.98 -9.15
CA ALA A 25 2.97 -2.27 -9.61
C ALA A 25 1.80 -2.36 -8.62
N SER A 26 1.66 -3.47 -7.90
CA SER A 26 0.60 -3.71 -6.92
C SER A 26 0.92 -3.11 -5.53
N VAL A 27 2.17 -3.21 -5.08
CA VAL A 27 2.57 -2.73 -3.75
C VAL A 27 2.57 -1.20 -3.65
N LEU A 28 2.83 -0.48 -4.75
CA LEU A 28 2.88 0.99 -4.76
C LEU A 28 1.53 1.64 -4.39
N PRO A 29 0.40 1.32 -5.06
CA PRO A 29 -0.93 1.78 -4.64
C PRO A 29 -1.26 1.39 -3.20
N CYS A 30 -0.91 0.17 -2.79
CA CYS A 30 -1.15 -0.35 -1.45
C CYS A 30 -0.44 0.49 -0.37
N ILE A 31 0.86 0.76 -0.53
CA ILE A 31 1.64 1.62 0.38
C ILE A 31 1.02 3.02 0.47
N TYR A 32 0.62 3.59 -0.67
CA TYR A 32 0.02 4.93 -0.69
C TYR A 32 -1.30 4.98 0.11
N VAL A 33 -2.17 3.99 -0.08
CA VAL A 33 -3.43 3.89 0.68
C VAL A 33 -3.15 3.81 2.19
N PHE A 34 -2.16 3.02 2.62
CA PHE A 34 -1.78 2.95 4.03
C PHE A 34 -1.15 4.24 4.57
N GLN A 35 -0.36 4.95 3.76
CA GLN A 35 0.26 6.22 4.16
C GLN A 35 -0.77 7.29 4.52
N MET A 36 -1.99 7.24 3.96
CA MET A 36 -3.05 8.20 4.27
C MET A 36 -3.54 8.17 5.73
N ILE A 37 -3.31 7.07 6.44
CA ILE A 37 -3.69 6.93 7.85
C ILE A 37 -2.77 7.79 8.75
N PHE A 38 -1.56 8.10 8.28
CA PHE A 38 -0.54 8.78 9.06
C PHE A 38 -0.46 10.27 8.75
N THR A 39 -0.23 11.07 9.79
CA THR A 39 -0.02 12.53 9.66
C THR A 39 1.40 12.89 9.27
N ILE A 40 2.39 12.07 9.69
CA ILE A 40 3.82 12.32 9.45
C ILE A 40 4.34 11.29 8.43
N PRO A 41 4.80 11.73 7.24
CA PRO A 41 5.14 10.82 6.14
C PRO A 41 6.40 9.97 6.41
N SER A 42 7.40 10.50 7.11
CA SER A 42 8.64 9.78 7.41
C SER A 42 8.43 8.58 8.33
N VAL A 43 7.62 8.76 9.37
CA VAL A 43 7.26 7.69 10.32
C VAL A 43 6.36 6.66 9.63
N ALA A 44 5.42 7.12 8.78
CA ALA A 44 4.55 6.24 8.00
C ALA A 44 5.35 5.27 7.14
N TYR A 45 6.34 5.75 6.39
CA TYR A 45 7.16 4.91 5.53
C TYR A 45 7.89 3.82 6.31
N ALA A 46 8.49 4.16 7.45
CA ALA A 46 9.19 3.19 8.29
C ALA A 46 8.24 2.14 8.87
N ILE A 47 7.11 2.55 9.46
CA ILE A 47 6.15 1.64 10.09
C ILE A 47 5.50 0.72 9.05
N ILE A 48 5.07 1.27 7.91
CA ILE A 48 4.44 0.49 6.83
C ILE A 48 5.45 -0.49 6.24
N GLY A 49 6.68 -0.05 5.99
CA GLY A 49 7.74 -0.93 5.48
C GLY A 49 8.03 -2.10 6.43
N ILE A 50 8.20 -1.83 7.72
CA ILE A 50 8.43 -2.86 8.73
C ILE A 50 7.22 -3.79 8.86
N GLY A 51 6.00 -3.25 8.87
CA GLY A 51 4.77 -4.03 8.97
C GLY A 51 4.55 -4.95 7.76
N LEU A 52 4.71 -4.43 6.55
CA LEU A 52 4.60 -5.21 5.30
C LEU A 52 5.69 -6.28 5.21
N PHE A 53 6.91 -5.96 5.65
CA PHE A 53 7.98 -6.95 5.72
C PHE A 53 7.64 -8.07 6.72
N PHE A 54 7.20 -7.71 7.92
CA PHE A 54 6.89 -8.69 8.97
C PHE A 54 5.73 -9.60 8.58
N ILE A 55 4.64 -9.04 8.07
CA ILE A 55 3.49 -9.84 7.62
C ILE A 55 3.92 -10.78 6.49
N GLY A 56 4.71 -10.30 5.52
CA GLY A 56 5.20 -11.13 4.43
C GLY A 56 6.05 -12.31 4.88
N VAL A 57 7.00 -12.06 5.79
CA VAL A 57 7.87 -13.12 6.32
C VAL A 57 7.07 -14.13 7.13
N VAL A 58 6.21 -13.69 8.05
CA VAL A 58 5.39 -14.58 8.88
C VAL A 58 4.48 -15.43 8.02
N THR A 59 3.76 -14.82 7.09
CA THR A 59 2.82 -15.49 6.20
C THR A 59 3.52 -16.51 5.29
N SER A 60 4.68 -16.14 4.72
CA SER A 60 5.48 -17.05 3.89
C SER A 60 6.02 -18.22 4.71
N MET A 61 6.48 -17.96 5.94
CA MET A 61 6.98 -18.99 6.85
C MET A 61 5.88 -19.96 7.26
N VAL A 62 4.69 -19.47 7.58
CA VAL A 62 3.53 -20.30 7.94
C VAL A 62 3.20 -21.27 6.81
N ILE A 63 3.11 -20.78 5.56
CA ILE A 63 2.79 -21.65 4.42
C ILE A 63 3.88 -22.67 4.15
N LEU A 64 5.15 -22.29 4.24
CA LEU A 64 6.26 -23.22 4.08
C LEU A 64 6.21 -24.34 5.13
N LEU A 65 5.94 -23.99 6.39
CA LEU A 65 5.79 -24.99 7.46
C LEU A 65 4.59 -25.89 7.19
N LEU A 66 3.46 -25.32 6.77
CA LEU A 66 2.25 -26.08 6.47
C LEU A 66 2.45 -27.04 5.29
N GLU A 67 3.17 -26.64 4.25
CA GLU A 67 3.52 -27.49 3.11
C GLU A 67 4.40 -28.68 3.52
N ASN A 68 5.38 -28.45 4.40
CA ASN A 68 6.19 -29.52 4.97
C ASN A 68 5.37 -30.50 5.84
N LEU A 69 4.43 -29.97 6.65
CA LEU A 69 3.59 -30.79 7.52
C LEU A 69 2.53 -31.59 6.76
N VAL A 70 1.96 -31.01 5.69
CA VAL A 70 1.01 -31.70 4.80
C VAL A 70 1.63 -32.94 4.16
N SER A 71 2.96 -32.93 3.91
CA SER A 71 3.66 -34.09 3.38
C SER A 71 3.69 -35.28 4.36
N SER A 72 3.41 -35.05 5.64
CA SER A 72 3.38 -36.06 6.70
C SER A 72 1.96 -36.40 7.16
N ASP A 73 1.05 -35.41 7.20
CA ASP A 73 -0.32 -35.56 7.69
C ASP A 73 -1.35 -34.98 6.69
N ASP A 74 -2.14 -35.85 6.04
CA ASP A 74 -3.17 -35.47 5.07
C ASP A 74 -4.31 -34.63 5.67
N THR A 75 -4.50 -34.67 6.99
CA THR A 75 -5.54 -33.89 7.68
C THR A 75 -5.31 -32.38 7.60
N LEU A 76 -4.07 -31.94 7.35
CA LEU A 76 -3.69 -30.53 7.34
C LEU A 76 -3.85 -29.86 5.95
N ILE A 77 -4.23 -30.63 4.93
CA ILE A 77 -4.44 -30.13 3.55
C ILE A 77 -5.47 -28.99 3.53
N VAL A 78 -6.57 -29.15 4.28
CA VAL A 78 -7.65 -28.15 4.33
C VAL A 78 -7.14 -26.83 4.93
N ALA A 79 -6.33 -26.89 5.99
CA ALA A 79 -5.73 -25.71 6.59
C ALA A 79 -4.79 -25.01 5.60
N HIS A 80 -3.99 -25.76 4.85
CA HIS A 80 -3.11 -25.20 3.83
C HIS A 80 -3.88 -24.48 2.73
N GLN A 81 -4.97 -25.08 2.24
CA GLN A 81 -5.81 -24.44 1.21
C GLN A 81 -6.43 -23.13 1.70
N ILE A 82 -6.98 -23.12 2.91
CA ILE A 82 -7.60 -21.91 3.49
C ILE A 82 -6.55 -20.82 3.68
N CYS A 83 -5.40 -21.15 4.29
CA CYS A 83 -4.34 -20.18 4.51
C CYS A 83 -3.80 -19.63 3.19
N SER A 84 -3.59 -20.47 2.18
CA SER A 84 -3.11 -20.04 0.85
C SER A 84 -4.06 -19.02 0.20
N ILE A 85 -5.37 -19.25 0.29
CA ILE A 85 -6.39 -18.33 -0.25
C ILE A 85 -6.43 -17.01 0.52
N VAL A 86 -6.42 -17.07 1.86
CA VAL A 86 -6.49 -15.86 2.71
C VAL A 86 -5.25 -14.99 2.54
N PHE A 87 -4.08 -15.61 2.45
CA PHE A 87 -2.81 -14.92 2.36
C PHE A 87 -2.54 -14.32 0.98
N LEU A 88 -3.29 -14.76 -0.03
CA LEU A 88 -3.19 -14.27 -1.40
C LEU A 88 -3.39 -12.76 -1.53
N ILE A 89 -4.12 -12.13 -0.59
CA ILE A 89 -4.39 -10.69 -0.56
C ILE A 89 -3.17 -9.85 -0.15
N VAL A 90 -2.15 -10.49 0.42
CA VAL A 90 -0.92 -9.82 0.86
C VAL A 90 0.08 -9.86 -0.30
N PRO A 91 0.41 -8.73 -0.95
CA PRO A 91 1.29 -8.75 -2.11
C PRO A 91 2.69 -9.26 -1.77
N GLN A 92 3.18 -9.00 -0.55
CA GLN A 92 4.48 -9.49 -0.06
C GLN A 92 4.51 -11.02 0.09
N TYR A 93 3.37 -11.65 0.43
CA TYR A 93 3.27 -13.11 0.51
C TYR A 93 3.41 -13.76 -0.86
N ASN A 94 2.72 -13.22 -1.88
CA ASN A 94 2.78 -13.73 -3.25
C ASN A 94 4.20 -13.75 -3.80
N LEU A 95 5.00 -12.72 -3.48
CA LEU A 95 6.43 -12.69 -3.84
C LEU A 95 7.23 -13.76 -3.09
N GLY A 96 7.03 -13.90 -1.78
CA GLY A 96 7.75 -14.88 -0.95
C GLY A 96 7.51 -16.32 -1.38
N VAL A 97 6.25 -16.67 -1.67
CA VAL A 97 5.88 -18.00 -2.18
C VAL A 97 6.43 -18.25 -3.58
N ALA A 98 6.38 -17.26 -4.47
CA ALA A 98 6.95 -17.43 -5.81
C ALA A 98 8.46 -17.72 -5.79
N ILE A 99 9.20 -17.03 -4.92
CA ILE A 99 10.64 -17.30 -4.72
C ILE A 99 10.84 -18.70 -4.10
N SER A 100 10.04 -19.08 -3.12
CA SER A 100 10.12 -20.41 -2.49
C SER A 100 9.86 -21.54 -3.51
N ARG A 101 8.81 -21.41 -4.33
CA ARG A 101 8.48 -22.37 -5.41
C ARG A 101 9.58 -22.46 -6.46
N LEU A 102 10.19 -21.33 -6.84
CA LEU A 102 11.32 -21.34 -7.76
C LEU A 102 12.52 -22.11 -7.19
N ASN A 103 12.83 -21.90 -5.91
CA ASN A 103 13.89 -22.65 -5.22
C ASN A 103 13.56 -24.14 -5.14
N PHE A 104 12.30 -24.51 -4.90
CA PHE A 104 11.86 -25.91 -4.88
C PHE A 104 12.11 -26.60 -6.23
N ILE A 105 11.68 -25.99 -7.34
CA ILE A 105 11.88 -26.54 -8.70
C ILE A 105 13.38 -26.69 -9.01
N TYR A 106 14.19 -25.71 -8.63
CA TYR A 106 15.63 -25.77 -8.80
C TYR A 106 16.27 -26.88 -7.94
N GLY A 107 15.78 -27.08 -6.71
CA GLY A 107 16.20 -28.20 -5.86
C GLY A 107 15.93 -29.55 -6.52
N VAL A 108 14.72 -29.74 -7.04
CA VAL A 108 14.34 -30.96 -7.79
C VAL A 108 15.23 -31.16 -9.01
N TYR A 109 15.55 -30.09 -9.75
CA TYR A 109 16.47 -30.15 -10.89
C TYR A 109 17.86 -30.65 -10.50
N ILE A 110 18.48 -30.08 -9.46
CA ILE A 110 19.81 -30.51 -8.99
C ILE A 110 19.77 -31.97 -8.54
N THR A 111 18.75 -32.36 -7.77
CA THR A 111 18.62 -33.75 -7.31
C THR A 111 18.47 -34.71 -8.49
N ALA A 112 17.69 -34.35 -9.50
CA ALA A 112 17.57 -35.13 -10.74
C ALA A 112 18.90 -35.21 -11.49
N GLU A 113 19.65 -34.11 -11.59
CA GLU A 113 20.98 -34.09 -12.22
C GLU A 113 21.96 -35.01 -11.50
N GLN A 114 22.01 -34.94 -10.17
CA GLN A 114 22.87 -35.77 -9.34
C GLN A 114 22.52 -37.26 -9.48
N TYR A 115 21.21 -37.58 -9.52
CA TYR A 115 20.72 -38.94 -9.72
C TYR A 115 21.04 -39.49 -11.12
N LEU A 116 20.84 -38.69 -12.17
CA LEU A 116 21.20 -39.10 -13.54
C LEU A 116 22.71 -39.24 -13.71
N LYS A 117 23.50 -38.40 -13.04
CA LYS A 117 24.96 -38.49 -13.02
C LYS A 117 25.45 -39.75 -12.32
N SER A 118 24.80 -40.19 -11.23
CA SER A 118 25.17 -41.42 -10.52
C SER A 118 24.83 -42.68 -11.32
N ILE A 119 23.79 -42.63 -12.15
CA ILE A 119 23.37 -43.72 -13.06
C ILE A 119 24.11 -43.66 -14.41
N GLY A 120 24.92 -42.62 -14.65
CA GLY A 120 25.69 -42.44 -15.89
C GLY A 120 24.86 -42.07 -17.12
N ARG A 121 23.61 -41.64 -16.94
CA ARG A 121 22.67 -41.26 -18.01
C ARG A 121 22.35 -39.76 -17.98
N ARG A 122 23.36 -38.92 -18.19
CA ARG A 122 23.21 -37.44 -18.17
C ARG A 122 22.38 -36.93 -19.36
N ASP A 123 22.37 -37.69 -20.42
CA ASP A 123 21.61 -37.52 -21.67
C ASP A 123 20.09 -37.56 -21.46
N MET A 124 19.61 -38.11 -20.34
CA MET A 124 18.17 -38.12 -19.99
C MET A 124 17.71 -36.88 -19.22
N LEU A 125 18.59 -35.90 -18.95
CA LEU A 125 18.26 -34.73 -18.14
C LEU A 125 17.15 -33.87 -18.76
N GLY A 126 17.11 -33.80 -20.10
CA GLY A 126 16.06 -33.10 -20.84
C GLY A 126 14.71 -33.84 -20.90
N GLN A 127 14.65 -35.09 -20.44
CA GLN A 127 13.42 -35.91 -20.42
C GLN A 127 12.77 -35.97 -19.03
N VAL A 128 13.40 -35.39 -18.01
CA VAL A 128 12.80 -35.31 -16.67
C VAL A 128 11.59 -34.37 -16.76
N PRO A 129 10.38 -34.81 -16.36
CA PRO A 129 9.19 -33.98 -16.39
C PRO A 129 9.27 -32.91 -15.30
N LEU A 130 9.99 -31.82 -15.56
CA LEU A 130 9.96 -30.65 -14.70
C LEU A 130 8.63 -29.93 -14.91
N PRO A 131 7.91 -29.57 -13.83
CA PRO A 131 6.74 -28.72 -13.95
C PRO A 131 7.17 -27.37 -14.55
N LEU A 132 6.50 -26.94 -15.63
CA LEU A 132 6.72 -25.61 -16.19
C LEU A 132 6.43 -24.56 -15.11
N VAL A 133 7.36 -23.62 -14.94
CA VAL A 133 7.24 -22.51 -13.98
C VAL A 133 5.99 -21.66 -14.23
N SER A 134 5.56 -21.53 -15.50
CA SER A 134 4.35 -20.77 -15.85
C SER A 134 3.04 -21.54 -15.70
N ARG A 135 3.06 -22.77 -15.17
CA ARG A 135 1.80 -23.47 -14.88
C ARG A 135 0.96 -22.64 -13.91
N TRP A 136 -0.33 -22.59 -14.21
CA TRP A 136 -1.33 -21.85 -13.44
C TRP A 136 -1.28 -22.19 -11.94
N ASP A 137 -1.12 -23.48 -11.64
CA ASP A 137 -1.09 -24.04 -10.29
C ASP A 137 0.17 -23.63 -9.50
N LEU A 138 1.26 -23.28 -10.19
CA LEU A 138 2.54 -22.94 -9.57
C LEU A 138 2.69 -21.44 -9.34
N MET A 139 2.74 -20.65 -10.42
CA MET A 139 2.91 -19.20 -10.35
C MET A 139 1.70 -18.41 -10.84
N GLY A 140 0.89 -18.97 -11.75
CA GLY A 140 -0.21 -18.25 -12.40
C GLY A 140 -1.25 -17.67 -11.43
N GLN A 141 -1.60 -18.44 -10.39
CA GLN A 141 -2.51 -17.96 -9.33
C GLN A 141 -1.99 -16.71 -8.61
N HIS A 142 -0.68 -16.63 -8.35
CA HIS A 142 -0.06 -15.49 -7.67
C HIS A 142 0.04 -14.26 -8.59
N PHE A 143 0.29 -14.47 -9.88
CA PHE A 143 0.22 -13.39 -10.88
C PHE A 143 -1.16 -12.77 -10.95
N PHE A 144 -2.19 -13.62 -11.09
CA PHE A 144 -3.56 -13.16 -11.19
C PHE A 144 -4.00 -12.41 -9.93
N ALA A 145 -3.66 -12.94 -8.76
CA ALA A 145 -3.93 -12.28 -7.49
C ALA A 145 -3.30 -10.89 -7.39
N LEU A 146 -2.01 -10.76 -7.71
CA LEU A 146 -1.31 -9.48 -7.63
C LEU A 146 -1.92 -8.42 -8.56
N ILE A 147 -2.39 -8.83 -9.75
CA ILE A 147 -3.09 -7.95 -10.69
C ILE A 147 -4.42 -7.50 -10.09
N VAL A 148 -5.21 -8.43 -9.55
CA VAL A 148 -6.52 -8.13 -8.93
C VAL A 148 -6.36 -7.20 -7.73
N ASP A 149 -5.41 -7.49 -6.83
CA ASP A 149 -5.11 -6.65 -5.67
C ASP A 149 -4.68 -5.25 -6.12
N GLY A 150 -3.78 -5.17 -7.10
CA GLY A 150 -3.30 -3.90 -7.66
C GLY A 150 -4.43 -3.05 -8.22
N LEU A 151 -5.37 -3.67 -8.96
CA LEU A 151 -6.57 -2.99 -9.47
C LEU A 151 -7.49 -2.51 -8.35
N ILE A 152 -7.73 -3.33 -7.32
CA ILE A 152 -8.56 -2.97 -6.17
C ILE A 152 -7.96 -1.76 -5.44
N PHE A 153 -6.67 -1.79 -5.10
CA PHE A 153 -6.00 -0.69 -4.42
C PHE A 153 -5.95 0.57 -5.29
N LEU A 154 -5.79 0.44 -6.60
CA LEU A 154 -5.83 1.57 -7.53
C LEU A 154 -7.22 2.22 -7.58
N ILE A 155 -8.30 1.42 -7.60
CA ILE A 155 -9.67 1.93 -7.55
C ILE A 155 -9.93 2.67 -6.23
N ILE A 156 -9.55 2.07 -5.09
CA ILE A 156 -9.69 2.69 -3.76
C ILE A 156 -8.92 4.02 -3.72
N LEU A 157 -7.68 4.01 -4.19
CA LEU A 157 -6.84 5.20 -4.29
C LEU A 157 -7.51 6.30 -5.14
N GLY A 158 -8.05 5.94 -6.30
CA GLY A 158 -8.76 6.86 -7.18
C GLY A 158 -9.99 7.50 -6.51
N ILE A 159 -10.79 6.71 -5.78
CA ILE A 159 -11.97 7.20 -5.05
C ILE A 159 -11.56 8.19 -3.96
N ILE A 160 -10.51 7.86 -3.19
CA ILE A 160 -10.06 8.70 -2.09
C ILE A 160 -9.49 10.02 -2.60
N GLU A 161 -8.63 9.96 -3.63
CA GLU A 161 -8.02 11.15 -4.23
C GLU A 161 -9.09 12.07 -4.83
N TYR A 162 -10.10 11.51 -5.51
CA TYR A 162 -11.21 12.29 -6.07
C TYR A 162 -12.00 13.05 -4.98
N LYS A 163 -12.31 12.41 -3.86
CA LYS A 163 -12.97 13.04 -2.71
C LYS A 163 -12.10 14.14 -2.10
N HIS A 164 -10.79 13.89 -1.95
CA HIS A 164 -9.87 14.88 -1.40
C HIS A 164 -9.72 16.09 -2.32
N VAL A 165 -9.64 15.88 -3.63
CA VAL A 165 -9.55 16.93 -4.64
C VAL A 165 -10.81 17.79 -4.64
N ILE A 166 -12.00 17.18 -4.60
CA ILE A 166 -13.28 17.92 -4.51
C ILE A 166 -13.36 18.74 -3.21
N PHE A 167 -13.06 18.13 -2.07
CA PHE A 167 -13.13 18.82 -0.78
C PHE A 167 -12.13 19.97 -0.69
N LYS A 168 -10.90 19.77 -1.19
CA LYS A 168 -9.86 20.80 -1.25
C LYS A 168 -10.23 21.91 -2.23
N PHE A 169 -10.88 21.58 -3.35
CA PHE A 169 -11.41 22.57 -4.29
C PHE A 169 -12.55 23.40 -3.69
N LEU A 170 -13.52 22.76 -3.03
CA LEU A 170 -14.61 23.44 -2.33
C LEU A 170 -14.10 24.34 -1.20
N ARG A 171 -13.17 23.84 -0.37
CA ARG A 171 -12.55 24.63 0.71
C ARG A 171 -11.75 25.82 0.16
N ARG A 172 -11.04 25.66 -0.98
CA ARG A 172 -10.37 26.78 -1.67
C ARG A 172 -11.37 27.81 -2.20
N ARG A 173 -12.55 27.37 -2.67
CA ARG A 173 -13.61 28.26 -3.14
C ARG A 173 -14.21 29.06 -1.97
N GLU A 174 -14.46 28.40 -0.84
CA GLU A 174 -14.95 29.03 0.39
C GLU A 174 -13.95 30.07 0.93
N GLN A 175 -12.67 29.73 1.02
CA GLN A 175 -11.61 30.65 1.45
C GLN A 175 -11.51 31.92 0.58
N ARG A 176 -11.77 31.81 -0.74
CA ARG A 176 -11.82 32.98 -1.64
C ARG A 176 -13.01 33.87 -1.34
N THR A 177 -14.16 33.30 -1.00
CA THR A 177 -15.35 34.06 -0.62
C THR A 177 -15.13 34.77 0.73
N THR A 178 -14.60 34.07 1.73
CA THR A 178 -14.29 34.68 3.03
C THR A 178 -13.27 35.80 2.91
N ARG A 179 -12.20 35.64 2.10
CA ARG A 179 -11.23 36.72 1.85
C ARG A 179 -11.88 37.96 1.23
N LYS A 180 -12.75 37.79 0.23
CA LYS A 180 -13.46 38.92 -0.40
C LYS A 180 -14.39 39.63 0.58
N LEU A 181 -15.05 38.88 1.46
CA LEU A 181 -15.89 39.46 2.51
C LEU A 181 -15.05 40.20 3.57
N LEU A 182 -13.89 39.67 3.94
CA LEU A 182 -12.94 40.31 4.85
C LEU A 182 -12.32 41.58 4.26
N GLU A 183 -11.95 41.55 2.98
CA GLU A 183 -11.46 42.73 2.25
C GLU A 183 -12.56 43.79 2.12
N LYS A 184 -13.80 43.37 1.84
CA LYS A 184 -14.95 44.27 1.82
C LYS A 184 -15.23 44.85 3.20
N TYR A 185 -15.21 44.04 4.25
CA TYR A 185 -15.35 44.49 5.63
C TYR A 185 -14.25 45.48 6.03
N HIS A 186 -12.99 45.22 5.69
CA HIS A 186 -11.89 46.16 5.94
C HIS A 186 -12.00 47.45 5.13
N LYS A 187 -12.49 47.37 3.90
CA LYS A 187 -12.73 48.55 3.06
C LYS A 187 -13.89 49.39 3.61
N ASP A 188 -15.00 48.76 3.97
CA ASP A 188 -16.16 49.40 4.59
C ASP A 188 -15.79 49.98 5.97
N ARG A 189 -14.92 49.32 6.75
CA ARG A 189 -14.38 49.84 8.01
C ARG A 189 -13.50 51.09 7.80
N LYS A 190 -12.73 51.16 6.71
CA LYS A 190 -11.97 52.36 6.32
C LYS A 190 -12.86 53.48 5.78
N LEU A 191 -14.04 53.14 5.30
CA LEU A 191 -15.07 54.06 4.78
C LEU A 191 -16.07 54.50 5.85
N LEU A 192 -15.96 54.00 7.09
CA LEU A 192 -16.77 54.46 8.21
C LEU A 192 -16.50 55.95 8.44
N ASP A 193 -17.59 56.72 8.54
CA ASP A 193 -17.58 58.14 8.81
C ASP A 193 -16.76 58.48 10.08
N GLU A 194 -16.16 59.67 10.06
CA GLU A 194 -15.18 60.14 11.04
C GLU A 194 -15.76 60.23 12.48
N ASP A 195 -17.09 60.24 12.60
CA ASP A 195 -17.86 60.22 13.83
C ASP A 195 -17.91 58.82 14.47
N VAL A 196 -18.17 57.76 13.69
CA VAL A 196 -18.22 56.37 14.18
C VAL A 196 -16.85 55.90 14.67
N GLN A 197 -15.76 56.37 14.03
CA GLN A 197 -14.40 56.07 14.48
C GLN A 197 -14.06 56.76 15.82
N ARG A 198 -14.55 57.98 16.04
CA ARG A 198 -14.40 58.69 17.33
C ARG A 198 -15.19 58.02 18.44
N GLU A 199 -16.41 57.59 18.14
CA GLU A 199 -17.25 56.92 19.14
C GLU A 199 -16.68 55.55 19.54
N GLN A 200 -16.11 54.79 18.60
CA GLN A 200 -15.44 53.51 18.90
C GLN A 200 -14.17 53.69 19.72
N THR A 201 -13.31 54.66 19.38
CA THR A 201 -12.11 54.97 20.16
C THR A 201 -12.44 55.53 21.55
N PHE A 202 -13.55 56.26 21.68
CA PHE A 202 -14.09 56.67 22.96
C PHE A 202 -14.53 55.46 23.79
N VAL A 203 -15.33 54.55 23.22
CA VAL A 203 -15.82 53.34 23.91
C VAL A 203 -14.69 52.36 24.26
N GLU A 204 -13.63 52.25 23.45
CA GLU A 204 -12.45 51.43 23.77
C GLU A 204 -11.65 52.00 24.94
N ASN A 205 -11.57 53.32 25.08
CA ASN A 205 -10.86 54.02 26.15
C ASN A 205 -11.63 54.09 27.49
N ILE A 206 -12.89 53.64 27.53
CA ILE A 206 -13.64 53.50 28.78
C ILE A 206 -13.09 52.30 29.55
N ASN A 207 -12.38 52.59 30.64
CA ASN A 207 -11.83 51.62 31.59
C ASN A 207 -12.70 51.45 32.84
N ASN A 208 -13.58 52.41 33.13
CA ASN A 208 -14.44 52.39 34.32
C ASN A 208 -15.90 52.12 33.90
N TYR A 209 -16.43 50.99 34.33
CA TYR A 209 -17.73 50.46 33.87
C TYR A 209 -18.91 50.89 34.74
N ASP A 210 -18.63 51.50 35.90
CA ASP A 210 -19.65 51.82 36.92
C ASP A 210 -20.64 52.92 36.49
N ASP A 211 -20.27 53.75 35.50
CA ASP A 211 -21.06 54.91 35.04
C ASP A 211 -21.85 54.63 33.75
N TYR A 212 -21.67 53.44 33.14
CA TYR A 212 -22.28 53.08 31.86
C TYR A 212 -23.02 51.75 31.96
N GLY A 213 -24.34 51.77 31.72
CA GLY A 213 -25.20 50.61 31.96
C GLY A 213 -24.89 49.35 31.16
N LEU A 214 -24.40 49.47 29.91
CA LEU A 214 -23.98 48.31 29.11
C LEU A 214 -22.93 48.73 28.06
N VAL A 215 -21.69 48.27 28.24
CA VAL A 215 -20.60 48.48 27.26
C VAL A 215 -20.34 47.17 26.54
N VAL A 216 -20.68 47.09 25.26
CA VAL A 216 -20.47 45.87 24.46
C VAL A 216 -19.30 46.06 23.51
N LYS A 217 -18.20 45.37 23.79
CA LYS A 217 -16.99 45.38 22.95
C LYS A 217 -17.04 44.20 21.98
N GLY A 218 -16.67 44.43 20.72
CA GLY A 218 -16.42 43.37 19.75
C GLY A 218 -17.66 42.69 19.13
N LEU A 219 -18.75 43.41 18.86
CA LEU A 219 -19.82 42.86 18.02
C LEU A 219 -19.32 42.65 16.59
N SER A 220 -19.10 41.39 16.19
CA SER A 220 -19.08 41.03 14.77
C SER A 220 -20.52 40.94 14.28
N LYS A 221 -20.89 41.74 13.28
CA LYS A 221 -22.14 41.55 12.53
C LYS A 221 -22.04 40.32 11.62
#